data_AF-A0A956TKQ1-F1
#
_entry.id   AF-A0A956TKQ1-F1
#
_cell.length_a   1.000
_cell.length_b   1.000
_cell.length_c   1.000
_cell.angle_alpha   90.00
_cell.angle_beta   90.00
_cell.angle_gamma   90.00
#
_symmetry.space_group_name_H-M   'P 1'
#
loop_
_entity.id
_entity.type
_entity.pdbx_description
1 polymer ?
#
loop_
_entity_poly.entity_id
_entity_poly.type
_entity_poly.pdbx_seq_one_letter_code
_entity_poly.pdbx_strand_id
1 'polypeptide(L)'
;MYQQEKAGSSPNSISYRNRRGDRITRDQNERITAYRYSDHDEFYSFEYEKDGSVTSIDRSDGWHWRRVDSGWVVKNYWDSWSVREEDSGSVMVDDSGIHTTGAGGDQLALPE
;
A
#
# COMPACT_ATOMS: atom_id res chain seq x y z
N MET A 1 -21.31 16.71 6.09
CA MET A 1 -21.22 15.91 7.32
C MET A 1 -20.60 14.58 6.94
N TYR A 2 -19.36 14.30 7.33
CA TYR A 2 -18.73 12.99 7.11
C TYR A 2 -18.90 12.16 8.38
N GLN A 3 -19.51 10.99 8.27
CA GLN A 3 -19.65 10.04 9.36
C GLN A 3 -18.32 9.30 9.54
N GLN A 4 -17.80 9.33 10.77
CA GLN A 4 -16.54 8.72 11.17
C GLN A 4 -16.84 7.33 11.76
N GLU A 5 -16.46 6.26 11.05
CA GLU A 5 -16.55 4.89 11.56
C GLU A 5 -15.20 4.48 12.16
N LYS A 6 -15.17 4.21 13.47
CA LYS A 6 -14.00 3.68 14.18
C LYS A 6 -13.78 2.21 13.80
N ALA A 7 -12.96 1.97 12.78
CA ALA A 7 -12.32 0.66 12.59
C ALA A 7 -11.06 0.58 13.46
N GLY A 8 -10.84 -0.56 14.11
CA GLY A 8 -9.73 -0.78 15.03
C GLY A 8 -8.37 -0.68 14.35
N SER A 9 -7.78 0.50 14.42
CA SER A 9 -6.38 0.82 14.11
C SER A 9 -5.95 1.91 15.09
N SER A 10 -4.65 1.99 15.40
CA SER A 10 -4.02 2.89 16.39
C SER A 10 -4.82 4.17 16.69
N PRO A 11 -4.95 4.59 17.97
CA PRO A 11 -5.91 5.60 18.45
C PRO A 11 -5.89 6.98 17.75
N ASN A 12 -4.98 7.20 16.80
CA ASN A 12 -4.81 8.42 16.04
C ASN A 12 -4.87 8.24 14.50
N SER A 13 -5.49 7.17 13.99
CA SER A 13 -5.74 7.03 12.55
C SER A 13 -7.12 7.58 12.14
N ILE A 14 -7.19 8.20 10.96
CA ILE A 14 -8.45 8.70 10.38
C ILE A 14 -8.75 7.91 9.11
N SER A 15 -9.95 7.32 9.04
CA SER A 15 -10.45 6.68 7.82
C SER A 15 -11.49 7.56 7.13
N TYR A 16 -11.44 7.64 5.80
CA TYR A 16 -12.40 8.37 4.96
C TYR A 16 -12.56 7.68 3.59
N ARG A 17 -13.49 8.21 2.78
CA ARG A 17 -13.64 7.82 1.37
C ARG A 17 -13.26 8.97 0.46
N ASN A 18 -12.48 8.71 -0.59
CA ASN A 18 -12.15 9.71 -1.59
C ASN A 18 -13.32 9.88 -2.60
N ARG A 19 -13.13 10.73 -3.63
CA ARG A 19 -14.16 10.99 -4.65
C ARG A 19 -14.46 9.80 -5.57
N ARG A 20 -13.55 8.83 -5.69
CA ARG A 20 -13.75 7.58 -6.43
C ARG A 20 -14.50 6.54 -5.60
N GLY A 21 -14.61 6.74 -4.29
CA GLY A 21 -15.26 5.81 -3.35
C GLY A 21 -14.29 4.91 -2.60
N ASP A 22 -12.99 5.01 -2.91
CA ASP A 22 -11.92 4.22 -2.28
C ASP A 22 -11.82 4.57 -0.80
N ARG A 23 -11.62 3.56 0.04
CA ARG A 23 -11.47 3.73 1.49
C ARG A 23 -10.01 3.89 1.83
N ILE A 24 -9.67 5.00 2.48
CA ILE A 24 -8.30 5.37 2.83
C ILE A 24 -8.23 5.56 4.34
N THR A 25 -7.17 5.04 4.97
CA THR A 25 -6.83 5.31 6.36
C THR A 25 -5.46 5.97 6.43
N ARG A 26 -5.37 7.09 7.16
CA ARG A 26 -4.11 7.81 7.40
C ARG A 26 -3.70 7.77 8.87
N ASP A 27 -2.39 7.80 9.12
CA ASP A 27 -1.82 8.04 10.44
C ASP A 27 -1.70 9.53 10.78
N GLN A 28 -1.09 9.86 11.92
CA GLN A 28 -0.88 11.25 12.37
C GLN A 28 0.10 12.05 11.53
N ASN A 29 0.95 11.37 10.77
CA ASN A 29 1.90 11.98 9.85
C ASN A 29 1.29 12.13 8.45
N GLU A 30 -0.03 11.97 8.34
CA GLU A 30 -0.80 11.99 7.10
C GLU A 30 -0.41 10.90 6.09
N ARG A 31 0.34 9.88 6.51
CA ARG A 31 0.72 8.75 5.65
C ARG A 31 -0.44 7.77 5.55
N ILE A 32 -0.71 7.25 4.35
CA ILE A 32 -1.78 6.28 4.11
C ILE A 32 -1.35 4.90 4.65
N THR A 33 -1.93 4.45 5.74
CA THR A 33 -1.59 3.15 6.36
C THR A 33 -2.49 2.01 5.91
N ALA A 34 -3.65 2.32 5.32
CA ALA A 34 -4.48 1.33 4.65
C ALA A 34 -5.25 1.92 3.47
N TYR A 35 -5.43 1.11 2.42
CA TYR A 35 -6.13 1.48 1.20
C TYR A 35 -7.03 0.32 0.74
N ARG A 36 -8.26 0.61 0.34
CA ARG A 36 -9.14 -0.32 -0.36
C ARG A 36 -9.77 0.41 -1.53
N TYR A 37 -9.45 -0.04 -2.74
CA TYR A 37 -10.08 0.46 -3.95
C TYR A 37 -11.58 0.13 -3.91
N SER A 38 -12.39 0.99 -4.52
CA SER A 38 -13.85 0.85 -4.50
C SER A 38 -14.38 -0.30 -5.37
N ASP A 39 -13.63 -0.69 -6.39
CA ASP A 39 -13.90 -1.74 -7.37
C ASP A 39 -13.16 -3.06 -7.07
N HIS A 40 -12.33 -3.07 -6.03
CA HIS A 40 -11.64 -4.27 -5.54
C HIS A 40 -12.10 -4.65 -4.12
N ASP A 41 -12.11 -5.95 -3.85
CA ASP A 41 -12.43 -6.45 -2.51
C ASP A 41 -11.21 -6.53 -1.60
N GLU A 42 -10.01 -6.46 -2.18
CA GLU A 42 -8.76 -6.54 -1.47
C GLU A 42 -8.44 -5.24 -0.70
N PHE A 43 -7.94 -5.42 0.52
CA PHE A 43 -7.44 -4.35 1.36
C PHE A 43 -5.92 -4.41 1.39
N TYR A 44 -5.30 -3.25 1.29
CA TYR A 44 -3.86 -3.06 1.39
C TYR A 44 -3.54 -2.36 2.70
N SER A 45 -2.49 -2.79 3.39
CA SER A 45 -1.88 -2.07 4.50
C SER A 45 -0.41 -1.84 4.25
N PHE A 46 0.12 -0.74 4.80
CA PHE A 46 1.46 -0.26 4.49
C PHE A 46 2.28 -0.02 5.76
N GLU A 47 3.54 -0.42 5.71
CA GLU A 47 4.56 -0.02 6.67
C GLU A 47 5.55 0.95 6.01
N TYR A 48 6.11 1.83 6.83
CA TYR A 48 6.97 2.91 6.39
C TYR A 48 8.25 2.98 7.22
N GLU A 49 9.36 3.33 6.57
CA GLU A 49 10.55 3.83 7.25
C GLU A 49 10.30 5.23 7.85
N LYS A 50 11.27 5.70 8.63
CA LYS A 50 11.26 7.05 9.23
C LYS A 50 11.29 8.18 8.20
N ASP A 51 11.87 7.95 7.03
CA ASP A 51 11.95 8.91 5.93
C ASP A 51 10.65 8.99 5.11
N GLY A 52 9.66 8.13 5.40
CA GLY A 52 8.40 8.06 4.68
C GLY A 52 8.41 7.08 3.50
N SER A 53 9.51 6.36 3.25
CA SER A 53 9.58 5.32 2.23
C SER A 53 8.76 4.09 2.64
N VAL A 54 8.00 3.51 1.71
CA VAL A 54 7.24 2.27 1.95
C VAL A 54 8.20 1.09 2.07
N THR A 55 8.08 0.30 3.14
CA THR A 55 8.93 -0.89 3.38
C THR A 55 8.18 -2.20 3.30
N SER A 56 6.87 -2.17 3.54
CA SER A 56 6.01 -3.35 3.51
C SER A 56 4.66 -3.00 2.91
N ILE A 57 4.12 -3.92 2.13
CA ILE A 57 2.73 -3.90 1.68
C ILE A 57 2.16 -5.27 1.99
N ASP A 58 1.00 -5.31 2.62
CA ASP A 58 0.26 -6.54 2.87
C ASP A 58 -1.11 -6.41 2.23
N ARG A 59 -1.52 -7.42 1.47
CA ARG A 59 -2.85 -7.52 0.88
C ARG A 59 -3.66 -8.58 1.60
N SER A 60 -4.94 -8.32 1.79
CA SER A 60 -5.84 -9.17 2.60
C SER A 60 -6.00 -10.62 2.12
N ASP A 61 -5.61 -10.93 0.90
CA ASP A 61 -5.61 -12.28 0.31
C ASP A 61 -4.29 -13.05 0.54
N GLY A 62 -3.37 -12.50 1.32
CA GLY A 62 -2.13 -13.16 1.75
C GLY A 62 -0.91 -12.90 0.86
N TRP A 63 -0.98 -11.92 -0.04
CA TRP A 63 0.20 -11.40 -0.70
C TRP A 63 0.93 -10.37 0.16
N HIS A 64 2.26 -10.45 0.13
CA HIS A 64 3.16 -9.62 0.91
C HIS A 64 4.31 -9.12 0.03
N TRP A 65 4.54 -7.82 0.04
CA TRP A 65 5.67 -7.16 -0.59
C TRP A 65 6.59 -6.63 0.50
N ARG A 66 7.87 -7.03 0.48
CA ARG A 66 8.87 -6.54 1.43
C ARG A 66 10.03 -5.91 0.69
N ARG A 67 10.36 -4.68 1.08
CA ARG A 67 11.55 -3.98 0.61
C ARG A 67 12.80 -4.67 1.14
N VAL A 68 13.78 -4.87 0.27
CA VAL A 68 15.12 -5.38 0.57
C VAL A 68 16.15 -4.51 -0.15
N ASP A 69 17.43 -4.64 0.17
CA ASP A 69 18.48 -3.79 -0.39
C ASP A 69 18.54 -3.82 -1.93
N SER A 70 18.16 -4.94 -2.55
CA SER A 70 18.18 -5.13 -4.01
C SER A 70 16.85 -4.78 -4.71
N GLY A 71 15.82 -4.34 -3.98
CA GLY A 71 14.50 -4.03 -4.53
C GLY A 71 13.36 -4.59 -3.66
N TRP A 72 12.46 -5.38 -4.24
CA TRP A 72 11.31 -5.95 -3.56
C TRP A 72 11.28 -7.47 -3.67
N VAL A 73 10.88 -8.12 -2.58
CA VAL A 73 10.46 -9.52 -2.59
C VAL A 73 8.95 -9.56 -2.48
N VAL A 74 8.30 -10.21 -3.44
CA VAL A 74 6.87 -10.45 -3.44
C VAL A 74 6.64 -11.92 -3.15
N LYS A 75 5.70 -12.22 -2.25
CA LYS A 75 5.38 -13.61 -1.90
C LYS A 75 3.97 -13.77 -1.36
N ASN A 76 3.43 -14.97 -1.51
CA ASN A 76 2.34 -15.49 -0.72
C ASN A 76 2.70 -16.91 -0.25
N TYR A 77 1.70 -17.71 0.12
CA TYR A 77 1.92 -19.10 0.51
C TYR A 77 2.38 -20.01 -0.65
N TRP A 78 2.01 -19.70 -1.89
CA TRP A 78 2.19 -20.56 -3.06
C TRP A 78 3.32 -20.11 -3.99
N ASP A 79 3.68 -18.84 -3.98
CA ASP A 79 4.54 -18.22 -4.97
C ASP A 79 5.43 -17.13 -4.37
N SER A 80 6.57 -16.88 -5.00
CA SER A 80 7.47 -15.79 -4.67
C SER A 80 8.38 -15.42 -5.83
N TRP A 81 8.58 -14.12 -6.02
CA TRP A 81 9.59 -13.58 -6.92
C TRP A 81 10.26 -12.33 -6.33
N SER A 82 11.25 -11.82 -7.03
CA SER A 82 11.92 -10.57 -6.68
C SER A 82 11.88 -9.60 -7.86
N VAL A 83 11.66 -8.33 -7.56
CA VAL A 83 11.71 -7.22 -8.50
C VAL A 83 12.88 -6.35 -8.12
N ARG A 84 13.76 -6.05 -9.06
CA ARG A 84 14.96 -5.26 -8.75
C ARG A 84 14.60 -3.80 -8.59
N GLU A 85 15.42 -3.09 -7.82
CA GLU A 85 15.24 -1.65 -7.62
C GLU A 85 15.23 -0.85 -8.92
N GLU A 86 16.07 -1.24 -9.88
CA GLU A 86 16.15 -0.65 -11.21
C GLU A 86 14.83 -0.75 -11.99
N ASP A 87 14.03 -1.77 -11.71
CA ASP A 87 12.76 -2.05 -12.37
C ASP A 87 11.59 -1.40 -11.63
N SER A 88 11.54 -1.51 -10.29
CA SER A 88 10.41 -1.01 -9.49
C SER A 88 10.48 0.49 -9.19
N GLY A 89 11.70 1.03 -9.06
CA GLY A 89 11.94 2.30 -8.41
C GLY A 89 11.34 2.36 -6.99
N SER A 90 10.95 3.57 -6.58
CA SER A 90 10.21 3.82 -5.35
C SER A 90 8.72 3.48 -5.48
N VAL A 91 8.14 2.95 -4.41
CA VAL A 91 6.69 2.79 -4.24
C VAL A 91 6.15 3.96 -3.43
N MET A 92 5.09 4.59 -3.94
CA MET A 92 4.41 5.73 -3.32
C MET A 92 2.93 5.40 -3.13
N VAL A 93 2.31 5.93 -2.07
CA VAL A 93 0.88 5.74 -1.81
C VAL A 93 0.26 7.11 -1.61
N ASP A 94 -0.75 7.41 -2.42
CA ASP A 94 -1.51 8.66 -2.31
C ASP A 94 -3.01 8.41 -2.48
N ASP A 95 -3.79 9.48 -2.52
CA ASP A 95 -5.25 9.36 -2.60
C ASP A 95 -5.73 8.67 -3.88
N SER A 96 -4.89 8.62 -4.92
CA SER A 96 -5.13 7.94 -6.19
C SER A 96 -4.78 6.46 -6.23
N GLY A 97 -3.98 5.96 -5.30
CA GLY A 97 -3.65 4.54 -5.24
C GLY A 97 -2.21 4.29 -4.84
N ILE A 98 -1.73 3.10 -5.21
CA ILE A 98 -0.37 2.64 -5.02
C ILE A 98 0.37 2.80 -6.35
N HIS A 99 1.47 3.54 -6.32
CA HIS A 99 2.22 3.91 -7.52
C HIS A 99 3.65 3.44 -7.44
N THR A 100 4.21 3.13 -8.60
CA THR A 100 5.63 2.80 -8.76
C THR A 100 6.27 3.82 -9.69
N THR A 101 7.56 4.08 -9.50
CA THR A 101 8.29 5.07 -10.31
C THR A 101 9.20 4.43 -11.36
N GLY A 102 9.49 3.13 -11.22
CA GLY A 102 10.30 2.39 -12.17
C GLY A 102 9.50 1.91 -13.37
N ALA A 103 10.17 1.79 -14.52
CA ALA A 103 9.55 1.42 -15.79
C ALA A 103 9.06 -0.04 -15.83
N GLY A 104 9.56 -0.90 -14.93
CA GLY A 104 9.13 -2.29 -14.74
C GLY A 104 8.29 -2.47 -13.48
N GLY A 105 7.61 -1.42 -13.02
CA GLY A 105 6.79 -1.45 -11.81
C GLY A 105 5.59 -2.40 -11.87
N ASP A 106 5.14 -2.75 -13.07
CA ASP A 106 4.12 -3.77 -13.34
C ASP A 106 4.52 -5.16 -12.81
N GLN A 107 5.83 -5.44 -12.72
CA GLN A 107 6.35 -6.67 -12.12
C GLN A 107 6.05 -6.79 -10.61
N LEU A 108 5.70 -5.69 -9.94
CA LEU A 108 5.22 -5.75 -8.56
C LEU A 108 3.78 -6.29 -8.48
N ALA A 109 3.03 -6.40 -9.58
CA ALA A 109 1.65 -6.87 -9.59
C ALA A 109 0.74 -6.15 -8.57
N LEU A 110 1.04 -4.87 -8.31
CA LEU A 110 0.19 -3.96 -7.56
C LEU A 110 -0.86 -3.36 -8.50
N PRO A 111 -2.06 -3.01 -8.00
CA PRO A 111 -3.08 -2.35 -8.80
C PRO A 111 -2.62 -0.97 -9.26
N GLU A 112 -2.90 -0.61 -10.51
CA GLU A 112 -2.66 0.74 -11.08
C GLU A 112 -3.69 1.77 -10.60
#